data_AF-A0A2P2E6R2-F1
#
_entry.id   AF-A0A2P2E6R2-F1
#
_cell.length_a   1.000
_cell.length_b   1.000
_cell.length_c   1.000
_cell.angle_alpha   90.00
_cell.angle_beta   90.00
_cell.angle_gamma   90.00
#
_symmetry.space_group_name_H-M   'P 1'
#
loop_
_entity.id
_entity.type
_entity.pdbx_description
1 polymer ?
#
loop_
_entity_poly.entity_id
_entity_poly.type
_entity_poly.pdbx_seq_one_letter_code
_entity_poly.pdbx_strand_id
1 'polypeptide(L)'
;MAPIWRNWLNLWCGGVIVLGLIFLGSGLPATDWGVRLYFDAMAWPIDGKGWEEAARLTAMVLGAVMMGWGVTMLILVRVAIENPHLRLFVPLTGAILVWWLGDTSLSFVLGSPGNATANTLFLIAYLIPVIASGALKQPKAQ
;
A
#
# COMPACT_ATOMS: atom_id res chain seq x y z
N MET A 1 -17.06 -3.34 -13.96
CA MET A 1 -15.74 -2.67 -14.11
C MET A 1 -15.00 -3.31 -15.28
N ALA A 2 -14.33 -2.53 -16.15
CA ALA A 2 -13.59 -3.07 -17.30
C ALA A 2 -12.39 -3.94 -16.86
N PRO A 3 -11.94 -4.93 -17.66
CA PRO A 3 -10.87 -5.86 -17.30
C PRO A 3 -9.54 -5.16 -16.95
N ILE A 4 -9.20 -4.08 -17.64
CA ILE A 4 -7.97 -3.32 -17.39
C ILE A 4 -7.90 -2.77 -15.96
N TRP A 5 -9.01 -2.19 -15.47
CA TRP A 5 -9.09 -1.64 -14.11
C TRP A 5 -9.10 -2.74 -13.04
N ARG A 6 -9.77 -3.87 -13.32
CA ARG A 6 -9.74 -5.05 -12.44
C ARG A 6 -8.33 -5.59 -12.29
N ASN A 7 -7.62 -5.78 -13.40
CA ASN A 7 -6.25 -6.29 -13.39
C ASN A 7 -5.29 -5.30 -12.71
N TRP A 8 -5.45 -4.01 -12.96
CA TRP A 8 -4.67 -2.96 -12.30
C TRP A 8 -4.82 -3.02 -10.78
N LEU A 9 -6.06 -3.08 -10.26
CA LEU A 9 -6.30 -3.15 -8.82
C LEU A 9 -5.77 -4.45 -8.20
N ASN A 10 -5.89 -5.58 -8.90
CA ASN A 10 -5.30 -6.85 -8.46
C ASN A 10 -3.77 -6.75 -8.37
N LEU A 11 -3.11 -6.14 -9.35
CA LEU A 11 -1.66 -5.92 -9.34
C LEU A 11 -1.25 -4.95 -8.25
N TRP A 12 -2.01 -3.88 -8.03
CA TRP A 12 -1.77 -2.94 -6.94
C TRP A 12 -1.83 -3.63 -5.57
N CYS A 13 -2.85 -4.45 -5.30
CA CYS A 13 -2.92 -5.24 -4.07
C CYS A 13 -1.77 -6.26 -3.98
N GLY A 14 -1.45 -6.92 -5.11
CA GLY A 14 -0.32 -7.86 -5.20
C GLY A 14 1.01 -7.19 -4.88
N GLY A 15 1.21 -5.94 -5.30
CA GLY A 15 2.39 -5.14 -4.98
C GLY A 15 2.56 -4.93 -3.48
N VAL A 16 1.47 -4.65 -2.75
CA VAL A 16 1.50 -4.53 -1.28
C VAL A 16 1.92 -5.84 -0.63
N ILE A 17 1.40 -6.98 -1.12
CA ILE A 17 1.76 -8.30 -0.60
C ILE A 17 3.24 -8.60 -0.84
N VAL A 18 3.74 -8.34 -2.05
CA VAL A 18 5.15 -8.56 -2.40
C VAL A 18 6.06 -7.65 -1.58
N LEU A 19 5.70 -6.38 -1.40
CA LEU A 19 6.47 -5.47 -0.56
C LEU A 19 6.45 -5.92 0.91
N GLY A 20 5.30 -6.39 1.40
CA GLY A 20 5.20 -7.00 2.72
C GLY A 20 6.11 -8.22 2.89
N LEU A 21 6.24 -9.06 1.85
CA LEU A 21 7.18 -10.19 1.86
C LEU A 21 8.64 -9.73 1.94
N ILE A 22 9.01 -8.66 1.22
CA ILE A 22 10.35 -8.06 1.30
C ILE A 22 10.64 -7.59 2.73
N PHE A 23 9.67 -6.90 3.34
CA PHE A 23 9.78 -6.44 4.72
C PHE A 23 9.84 -7.58 5.73
N LEU A 24 9.03 -8.63 5.55
CA LEU A 24 9.05 -9.81 6.40
C LEU A 24 10.42 -10.51 6.37
N GLY A 25 11.06 -10.50 5.20
CA GLY A 25 12.43 -11.00 5.01
C GLY A 25 13.49 -10.29 5.87
N SER A 26 13.20 -9.12 6.43
CA SER A 26 14.12 -8.46 7.37
C SER A 26 14.37 -9.28 8.64
N GLY A 27 13.49 -10.23 8.97
CA GLY A 27 13.67 -11.13 10.12
C GLY A 27 14.94 -11.97 10.05
N LEU A 28 15.54 -12.12 8.85
CA LEU A 28 16.79 -12.85 8.64
C LEU A 28 17.84 -11.94 7.99
N PRO A 29 19.08 -11.86 8.51
CA PRO A 29 20.15 -11.06 7.90
C PRO A 29 20.45 -11.44 6.45
N ALA A 30 20.23 -12.71 6.05
CA ALA A 30 20.46 -13.16 4.68
C ALA A 30 19.48 -12.57 3.65
N THR A 31 18.35 -12.02 4.09
CA THR A 31 17.25 -11.56 3.21
C THR A 31 16.84 -10.11 3.46
N ASP A 32 17.56 -9.36 4.29
CA ASP A 32 17.20 -7.99 4.66
C ASP A 32 17.62 -6.93 3.63
N TRP A 33 18.42 -7.28 2.63
CA TRP A 33 18.95 -6.35 1.64
C TRP A 33 17.86 -5.54 0.92
N GLY A 34 16.70 -6.16 0.66
CA GLY A 34 15.58 -5.52 -0.01
C GLY A 34 14.91 -4.44 0.84
N VAL A 35 14.72 -4.72 2.14
CA VAL A 35 14.14 -3.73 3.07
C VAL A 35 15.15 -2.61 3.36
N ARG A 36 16.45 -2.92 3.38
CA ARG A 36 17.51 -1.92 3.55
C ARG A 36 17.51 -0.91 2.41
N LEU A 37 17.45 -1.41 1.17
CA LEU A 37 17.35 -0.57 -0.02
C LEU A 37 16.05 0.27 0.01
N TYR A 38 14.94 -0.32 0.45
CA TYR A 38 13.68 0.42 0.60
C TYR A 38 13.83 1.60 1.57
N PHE A 39 14.33 1.37 2.79
CA PHE A 39 14.48 2.43 3.79
C PHE A 39 15.42 3.53 3.32
N ASP A 40 16.50 3.17 2.64
CA ASP A 40 17.44 4.12 2.05
C ASP A 40 16.79 5.00 0.96
N ALA A 41 15.98 4.39 0.09
CA ALA A 41 15.22 5.12 -0.91
C ALA A 41 14.14 6.04 -0.31
N MET A 42 13.50 5.63 0.79
CA MET A 42 12.46 6.42 1.46
C MET A 42 13.03 7.60 2.27
N ALA A 43 14.19 7.40 2.91
CA ALA A 43 14.91 8.45 3.61
C ALA A 43 15.36 9.54 2.62
N TRP A 44 15.96 9.11 1.50
CA TRP A 44 16.53 9.93 0.43
C TRP A 44 17.61 10.93 0.90
N PRO A 45 18.79 10.97 0.26
CA PRO A 45 19.24 10.18 -0.91
C PRO A 45 19.60 8.73 -0.55
N ILE A 46 19.75 7.89 -1.57
CA ILE A 46 20.23 6.49 -1.42
C ILE A 46 21.74 6.52 -1.15
N ASP A 47 22.15 6.41 0.11
CA ASP A 47 23.56 6.50 0.54
C ASP A 47 23.98 5.39 1.53
N GLY A 48 23.11 4.40 1.76
CA GLY A 48 23.30 3.27 2.65
C GLY A 48 23.03 3.57 4.13
N LYS A 49 22.60 4.79 4.49
CA LYS A 49 22.37 5.19 5.88
C LYS A 49 20.92 5.13 6.33
N GLY A 50 19.97 4.83 5.45
CA GLY A 50 18.55 4.75 5.82
C GLY A 50 18.17 3.57 6.73
N TRP A 51 19.07 2.61 6.98
CA TRP A 51 18.76 1.41 7.77
C TRP A 51 19.43 1.39 9.14
N GLU A 52 18.62 1.13 10.16
CA GLU A 52 19.09 0.88 11.53
C GLU A 52 18.72 -0.53 11.98
N GLU A 53 19.64 -1.21 12.68
CA GLU A 53 19.41 -2.58 13.16
C GLU A 53 18.25 -2.67 14.16
N ALA A 54 18.02 -1.61 14.93
CA ALA A 54 16.88 -1.50 15.84
C ALA A 54 15.52 -1.55 15.11
N ALA A 55 15.48 -1.18 13.82
CA ALA A 55 14.27 -1.23 13.01
C ALA A 55 13.93 -2.65 12.52
N ARG A 56 14.82 -3.64 12.69
CA ARG A 56 14.64 -5.00 12.14
C ARG A 56 13.32 -5.64 12.55
N LEU A 57 13.05 -5.68 13.86
CA LEU A 57 11.84 -6.28 14.40
C LEU A 57 10.60 -5.56 13.87
N THR A 58 10.62 -4.23 13.89
CA THR A 58 9.51 -3.38 13.41
C THR A 58 9.25 -3.59 11.92
N ALA A 59 10.31 -3.66 11.10
CA ALA A 59 10.21 -3.91 9.66
C ALA A 59 9.62 -5.29 9.38
N MET A 60 10.05 -6.32 10.12
CA MET A 60 9.53 -7.69 9.97
C MET A 60 8.04 -7.75 10.30
N VAL A 61 7.63 -7.14 11.43
CA VAL A 61 6.22 -7.06 11.84
C VAL A 61 5.41 -6.26 10.82
N LEU A 62 5.93 -5.13 10.35
CA LEU A 62 5.28 -4.32 9.32
C LEU A 62 5.09 -5.13 8.03
N GLY A 63 6.06 -5.96 7.66
CA GLY A 63 5.93 -6.88 6.53
C GLY A 63 4.79 -7.87 6.67
N ALA A 64 4.65 -8.51 7.83
CA ALA A 64 3.52 -9.39 8.13
C ALA A 64 2.17 -8.65 8.05
N VAL A 65 2.10 -7.43 8.59
CA VAL A 65 0.91 -6.58 8.53
C VAL A 65 0.58 -6.20 7.08
N MET A 66 1.57 -5.80 6.28
CA MET A 66 1.39 -5.45 4.87
C MET A 66 0.91 -6.64 4.04
N MET A 67 1.43 -7.84 4.29
CA MET A 67 0.94 -9.06 3.62
C MET A 67 -0.52 -9.32 3.96
N GLY A 68 -0.88 -9.31 5.25
CA GLY A 68 -2.26 -9.50 5.69
C GLY A 68 -3.21 -8.44 5.16
N TRP A 69 -2.79 -7.17 5.19
CA TRP A 69 -3.54 -6.04 4.65
C TRP A 69 -3.71 -6.13 3.13
N GLY A 70 -2.66 -6.47 2.39
CA GLY A 70 -2.69 -6.66 0.94
C GLY A 70 -3.62 -7.80 0.52
N VAL A 71 -3.60 -8.93 1.23
CA VAL A 71 -4.55 -10.04 0.99
C VAL A 71 -5.99 -9.61 1.30
N THR A 72 -6.20 -8.90 2.41
CA THR A 72 -7.52 -8.37 2.78
C THR A 72 -8.06 -7.42 1.71
N MET A 73 -7.24 -6.48 1.24
CA MET A 73 -7.59 -5.56 0.16
C MET A 73 -7.89 -6.30 -1.15
N LEU A 74 -7.08 -7.31 -1.52
CA LEU A 74 -7.31 -8.10 -2.72
C LEU A 74 -8.67 -8.81 -2.68
N ILE A 75 -9.01 -9.42 -1.55
CA ILE A 75 -10.32 -10.07 -1.35
C ILE A 75 -11.43 -9.03 -1.43
N LEU A 76 -11.32 -7.92 -0.70
CA LEU A 76 -12.33 -6.85 -0.70
C LEU A 76 -12.54 -6.25 -2.10
N VAL A 77 -11.47 -6.00 -2.85
CA VAL A 77 -11.54 -5.51 -4.24
C VAL A 77 -12.29 -6.51 -5.12
N ARG A 78 -11.98 -7.81 -5.02
CA ARG A 78 -12.67 -8.84 -5.81
C ARG A 78 -14.16 -8.91 -5.46
N VAL A 79 -14.48 -8.96 -4.17
CA VAL A 79 -15.87 -8.95 -3.69
C VAL A 79 -16.60 -7.69 -4.13
N ALA A 80 -15.97 -6.51 -4.05
CA ALA A 80 -16.55 -5.23 -4.47
C ALA A 80 -16.85 -5.19 -5.97
N ILE A 81 -15.99 -5.80 -6.80
CA ILE A 81 -16.19 -5.87 -8.24
C ILE A 81 -17.33 -6.84 -8.60
N GLU A 82 -17.41 -7.97 -7.89
CA GLU A 82 -18.45 -9.00 -8.11
C GLU A 82 -19.80 -8.60 -7.51
N ASN A 83 -19.80 -7.77 -6.46
CA ASN A 83 -20.99 -7.32 -5.75
C ASN A 83 -21.07 -5.77 -5.68
N PRO A 84 -21.26 -5.07 -6.81
CA PRO A 84 -21.33 -3.60 -6.88
C PRO A 84 -22.30 -2.97 -5.87
N HIS A 85 -23.44 -3.62 -5.63
CA HIS A 85 -24.50 -3.16 -4.73
C HIS A 85 -24.04 -2.96 -3.28
N LEU A 86 -22.98 -3.65 -2.83
CA LEU A 86 -22.43 -3.50 -1.48
C LEU A 86 -21.62 -2.20 -1.29
N ARG A 87 -21.27 -1.50 -2.39
CA ARG A 87 -20.54 -0.22 -2.37
C ARG A 87 -19.24 -0.23 -1.57
N LEU A 88 -18.55 -1.38 -1.50
CA LEU A 88 -17.35 -1.58 -0.67
C LEU A 88 -16.16 -0.67 -1.05
N PHE A 89 -16.14 -0.10 -2.27
CA PHE A 89 -15.11 0.87 -2.66
C PHE A 89 -15.16 2.17 -1.85
N VAL A 90 -16.33 2.55 -1.29
CA VAL A 90 -16.45 3.75 -0.45
C VAL A 90 -15.67 3.58 0.87
N PRO A 91 -15.95 2.59 1.73
CA PRO A 91 -15.19 2.39 2.96
C PRO A 91 -13.72 2.01 2.69
N LEU A 92 -13.43 1.24 1.62
CA LEU A 92 -12.05 0.93 1.25
C LEU A 92 -11.25 2.19 0.92
N THR A 93 -11.82 3.11 0.14
CA THR A 93 -11.18 4.40 -0.16
C THR A 93 -10.98 5.23 1.10
N GLY A 94 -11.98 5.27 1.99
CA GLY A 94 -11.86 5.94 3.28
C GLY A 94 -10.70 5.42 4.11
N ALA A 95 -10.55 4.09 4.22
CA ALA A 95 -9.45 3.47 4.96
C ALA A 95 -8.07 3.81 4.36
N ILE A 96 -7.93 3.77 3.03
CA ILE A 96 -6.68 4.12 2.34
C ILE A 96 -6.34 5.60 2.56
N LEU A 97 -7.33 6.50 2.52
CA LEU A 97 -7.11 7.93 2.77
C LEU A 97 -6.69 8.21 4.22
N VAL A 98 -7.27 7.52 5.20
CA VAL A 98 -6.87 7.64 6.61
C VAL A 98 -5.43 7.21 6.81
N TRP A 99 -5.04 6.06 6.22
CA TRP A 99 -3.65 5.60 6.25
C TRP A 99 -2.69 6.59 5.57
N TRP A 100 -3.02 7.03 4.35
CA TRP A 100 -2.18 7.97 3.59
C TRP A 100 -2.02 9.30 4.33
N LEU A 101 -3.09 9.83 4.93
CA LEU A 101 -3.06 11.09 5.66
C LEU A 101 -2.12 11.00 6.88
N GLY A 102 -2.24 9.93 7.68
CA GLY A 102 -1.40 9.74 8.86
C GLY A 102 0.07 9.58 8.49
N ASP A 103 0.36 8.69 7.55
CA ASP A 103 1.73 8.36 7.15
C ASP A 103 2.44 9.53 6.43
N THR A 104 1.77 10.12 5.44
CA THR A 104 2.35 11.19 4.61
C THR A 104 2.57 12.46 5.42
N SER A 105 1.66 12.80 6.33
CA SER A 105 1.83 13.99 7.19
C SER A 105 3.04 13.86 8.10
N LEU A 106 3.21 12.69 8.73
CA LEU A 106 4.36 12.43 9.60
C LEU A 106 5.67 12.31 8.81
N SER A 107 5.63 11.82 7.57
CA SER A 107 6.80 11.76 6.70
C SER A 107 7.41 13.15 6.44
N PHE A 108 6.57 14.18 6.26
CA PHE A 108 7.05 15.56 6.13
C PHE A 108 7.63 16.09 7.44
N VAL A 109 6.98 15.81 8.58
CA VAL A 109 7.46 16.22 9.91
C VAL A 109 8.83 15.60 10.22
N LEU A 110 9.03 14.34 9.83
CA LEU A 110 10.25 13.57 10.09
C LEU A 110 11.33 13.75 9.00
N GLY A 111 11.11 14.61 8.00
CA GLY A 111 12.10 14.88 6.96
C GLY A 111 12.36 13.70 6.01
N SER A 112 11.37 12.85 5.77
CA SER A 112 11.43 11.70 4.84
C SER A 112 10.58 11.95 3.58
N PRO A 113 10.99 12.88 2.69
CA PRO A 113 10.20 13.26 1.51
C PRO A 113 10.07 12.13 0.49
N GLY A 114 11.01 11.18 0.46
CA GLY A 114 10.92 9.98 -0.38
C GLY A 114 9.69 9.15 -0.04
N ASN A 115 9.47 8.90 1.26
CA ASN A 115 8.29 8.18 1.75
C ASN A 115 6.98 8.89 1.41
N ALA A 116 6.89 10.20 1.68
CA ALA A 116 5.71 11.00 1.37
C ALA A 116 5.36 10.95 -0.13
N THR A 117 6.38 11.02 -0.99
CA THR A 117 6.23 10.92 -2.45
C THR A 117 5.75 9.53 -2.86
N ALA A 118 6.40 8.47 -2.36
CA ALA A 118 6.03 7.09 -2.66
C ALA A 118 4.59 6.77 -2.26
N ASN A 119 4.15 7.20 -1.07
CA ASN A 119 2.79 6.94 -0.59
C ASN A 119 1.73 7.74 -1.34
N THR A 120 2.07 8.94 -1.82
CA THR A 120 1.19 9.72 -2.71
C THR A 120 1.05 9.05 -4.08
N LEU A 121 2.15 8.55 -4.66
CA LEU A 121 2.08 7.78 -5.92
C LEU A 121 1.29 6.48 -5.76
N PHE A 122 1.45 5.80 -4.62
CA PHE A 122 0.67 4.61 -4.28
C PHE A 122 -0.84 4.89 -4.20
N LEU A 123 -1.23 6.00 -3.56
CA LEU A 123 -2.62 6.47 -3.52
C LEU A 123 -3.15 6.78 -4.92
N ILE A 124 -2.38 7.52 -5.73
CA ILE A 124 -2.78 7.85 -7.11
C ILE A 124 -2.98 6.58 -7.93
N ALA A 125 -2.08 5.60 -7.82
CA ALA A 125 -2.19 4.32 -8.51
C ALA A 125 -3.46 3.54 -8.13
N TYR A 126 -3.98 3.71 -6.91
CA TYR A 126 -5.29 3.18 -6.51
C TYR A 126 -6.46 4.01 -7.05
N LEU A 127 -6.38 5.34 -6.97
CA LEU A 127 -7.49 6.23 -7.33
C LEU A 127 -7.79 6.23 -8.83
N ILE A 128 -6.78 6.08 -9.70
CA ILE A 128 -6.95 6.04 -11.16
C ILE A 128 -8.03 5.02 -11.58
N PRO A 129 -7.90 3.71 -11.31
CA PRO A 129 -8.90 2.73 -11.70
C PRO A 129 -10.26 2.94 -10.99
N VAL A 130 -10.26 3.35 -9.72
CA VAL A 130 -11.48 3.51 -8.92
C VAL A 130 -12.36 4.66 -9.45
N ILE A 131 -11.74 5.78 -9.79
CA ILE A 131 -12.43 6.95 -10.34
C ILE A 131 -12.81 6.67 -11.81
N ALA A 132 -11.88 6.18 -12.62
CA ALA A 132 -12.12 5.92 -14.05
C ALA A 132 -13.21 4.86 -14.28
N SER A 133 -13.35 3.89 -13.38
CA SER A 133 -14.42 2.89 -13.47
C SER A 133 -15.76 3.34 -12.89
N GLY A 134 -15.83 4.53 -12.30
CA GLY A 134 -17.03 5.03 -11.59
C GLY A 134 -17.40 4.24 -10.34
N ALA A 135 -16.45 3.52 -9.71
CA ALA A 135 -16.72 2.61 -8.60
C ALA A 135 -17.34 3.30 -7.37
N LEU A 136 -17.12 4.61 -7.21
CA LEU A 136 -17.66 5.41 -6.11
C LEU A 136 -19.09 5.91 -6.33
N LYS A 137 -19.57 5.94 -7.59
CA LYS A 137 -20.85 6.57 -7.98
C LYS A 137 -22.05 5.62 -7.94
N GLN A 138 -21.85 4.34 -7.64
CA GLN A 138 -22.92 3.35 -7.77
C GLN A 138 -24.08 3.66 -6.80
N PRO A 139 -25.34 3.66 -7.27
CA PRO A 139 -26.51 3.98 -6.43
C PRO A 139 -26.64 3.01 -5.25
N LYS A 140 -27.24 3.46 -4.13
CA LYS A 140 -27.77 2.51 -3.14
C LYS A 140 -28.79 1.62 -3.86
N ALA A 141 -28.66 0.30 -3.73
CA ALA A 141 -29.79 -0.59 -3.99
C ALA A 141 -30.94 -0.11 -3.08
N GLN A 142 -32.10 0.15 -3.70
CA GLN A 142 -33.35 0.41 -2.98
C GLN A 142 -33.82 -0.87 -2.29
#